data_AF-A0A0A0DKE8-F1
#
_entry.id   AF-A0A0A0DKE8-F1
#
_cell.length_a   1.000
_cell.length_b   1.000
_cell.length_c   1.000
_cell.angle_alpha   90.00
_cell.angle_beta   90.00
_cell.angle_gamma   90.00
#
_symmetry.space_group_name_H-M   'P 1'
#
loop_
_entity.id
_entity.type
_entity.pdbx_description
1 polymer ?
#
loop_
_entity_poly.entity_id
_entity_poly.type
_entity_poly.pdbx_seq_one_letter_code
_entity_poly.pdbx_strand_id
1 'polypeptide(L)'
;MIKSIFKLVFITGLLFLGYQAASLYYLKELVDDMSHCYKEADVCKVLRQPITERQLEPHINQALICQKKRQSLVGSILHPIPKTDSSSAPNDYIPEDTRQKLASMCSDFEAQ
;
A
#
# COMPACT_ATOMS: atom_id res chain seq x y z
N MET A 1 41.93 18.83 8.03
CA MET A 1 40.46 18.95 8.21
C MET A 1 39.66 18.67 6.94
N ILE A 2 39.94 19.33 5.80
CA ILE A 2 39.15 19.19 4.55
C ILE A 2 39.00 17.74 4.03
N LYS A 3 40.05 16.92 4.09
CA LYS A 3 39.99 15.49 3.70
C LYS A 3 39.03 14.66 4.57
N SER A 4 38.83 15.00 5.85
CA SER A 4 37.86 14.31 6.71
C SER A 4 36.42 14.71 6.39
N ILE A 5 36.20 15.98 6.04
CA ILE A 5 34.87 16.48 5.67
C ILE A 5 34.40 15.81 4.38
N PHE A 6 35.28 15.68 3.38
CA PHE A 6 34.96 14.97 2.13
C PHE A 6 34.59 13.50 2.35
N LYS A 7 35.32 12.79 3.23
CA LYS A 7 34.99 11.40 3.59
C LYS A 7 33.62 11.31 4.27
N LEU A 8 33.31 12.24 5.16
CA LEU A 8 32.05 12.26 5.88
C LEU A 8 30.88 12.53 4.93
N VAL A 9 30.98 13.53 4.05
CA VAL A 9 29.98 13.83 3.02
C VAL A 9 29.77 12.64 2.08
N PHE A 10 30.84 11.96 1.68
CA PHE A 10 30.75 10.79 0.81
C PHE A 10 30.02 9.61 1.49
N ILE A 11 30.33 9.33 2.75
CA ILE A 11 29.66 8.27 3.53
C ILE A 11 28.18 8.62 3.73
N THR A 12 27.86 9.86 4.12
CA THR A 12 26.47 10.31 4.31
C THR A 12 25.71 10.28 2.99
N GLY A 13 26.34 10.65 1.87
CA GLY A 13 25.75 10.56 0.54
C GLY A 13 25.43 9.13 0.13
N LEU A 14 26.34 8.18 0.36
CA LEU A 14 26.08 6.76 0.11
C LEU A 14 24.96 6.20 0.98
N LEU A 15 24.91 6.59 2.26
CA LEU A 15 23.82 6.19 3.15
C LEU A 15 22.47 6.75 2.69
N PHE A 16 22.44 8.00 2.23
CA PHE A 16 21.22 8.63 1.72
C PHE A 16 20.72 7.93 0.44
N LEU A 17 21.62 7.60 -0.49
CA LEU A 17 21.30 6.85 -1.70
C LEU A 17 20.80 5.43 -1.38
N GLY A 18 21.46 4.76 -0.43
CA GLY A 18 21.03 3.43 0.04
C GLY A 18 19.64 3.48 0.67
N TYR A 19 19.36 4.49 1.48
CA TYR A 19 18.04 4.70 2.07
C TYR A 19 16.95 4.95 1.02
N GLN A 20 17.24 5.82 0.03
CA GLN A 20 16.33 6.09 -1.09
C GLN A 20 16.05 4.84 -1.94
N ALA A 21 17.09 4.04 -2.23
CA ALA A 21 16.92 2.81 -2.99
C ALA A 21 16.08 1.78 -2.22
N ALA A 22 16.32 1.64 -0.91
CA ALA A 22 15.55 0.74 -0.05
C ALA A 22 14.09 1.18 0.08
N SER A 23 13.82 2.49 0.22
CA SER A 23 12.44 2.99 0.29
C SER A 23 11.70 2.80 -1.03
N LEU A 24 12.34 3.05 -2.17
CA LEU A 24 11.75 2.81 -3.49
C LEU A 24 11.48 1.33 -3.75
N TYR A 25 12.41 0.45 -3.37
CA TYR A 25 12.23 -0.99 -3.50
C TYR A 25 11.04 -1.47 -2.65
N TYR A 26 10.95 -1.00 -1.41
CA TYR A 26 9.84 -1.31 -0.52
C TYR A 26 8.50 -0.80 -1.06
N LEU A 27 8.47 0.44 -1.57
CA LEU A 27 7.25 1.01 -2.14
C LEU A 27 6.78 0.20 -3.35
N LYS A 28 7.71 -0.25 -4.19
CA LYS A 28 7.41 -1.10 -5.35
C LYS A 28 6.84 -2.46 -4.92
N GLU A 29 7.49 -3.12 -3.97
CA GLU A 29 7.00 -4.41 -3.42
C GLU A 29 5.60 -4.26 -2.82
N LEU A 30 5.34 -3.16 -2.10
CA LEU A 30 4.03 -2.86 -1.54
C LEU A 30 2.95 -2.65 -2.63
N VAL A 31 3.29 -1.92 -3.70
CA VAL A 31 2.38 -1.67 -4.82
C VAL A 31 2.09 -2.96 -5.60
N ASP A 32 3.11 -3.80 -5.82
CA ASP A 32 2.94 -5.11 -6.47
C ASP A 32 2.07 -6.04 -5.61
N ASP A 33 2.27 -6.07 -4.30
CA ASP A 33 1.44 -6.84 -3.38
C ASP A 33 0.01 -6.33 -3.33
N MET A 34 -0.20 -5.00 -3.30
CA MET A 34 -1.52 -4.40 -3.35
C MET A 34 -2.24 -4.71 -4.67
N SER A 35 -1.58 -4.56 -5.81
CA SER A 35 -2.19 -4.81 -7.12
C SER A 35 -2.61 -6.27 -7.25
N HIS A 36 -1.76 -7.21 -6.81
CA HIS A 36 -2.08 -8.63 -6.80
C HIS A 36 -3.26 -8.93 -5.88
N CYS A 37 -3.22 -8.45 -4.63
CA CYS A 37 -4.23 -8.77 -3.63
C CYS A 37 -5.58 -8.10 -3.88
N TYR A 38 -5.61 -6.89 -4.44
CA TYR A 38 -6.85 -6.20 -4.80
C TYR A 38 -7.53 -6.86 -5.99
N LYS A 39 -6.75 -7.41 -6.92
CA LYS A 39 -7.26 -8.20 -8.05
C LYS A 39 -7.79 -9.56 -7.58
N GLU A 40 -7.06 -10.25 -6.70
CA GLU A 40 -7.45 -11.55 -6.14
C GLU A 40 -8.73 -11.44 -5.28
N ALA A 41 -8.90 -10.35 -4.55
CA ALA A 41 -10.07 -10.11 -3.72
C ALA A 41 -11.23 -9.43 -4.47
N ASP A 42 -11.17 -9.30 -5.81
CA ASP A 42 -12.20 -8.68 -6.65
C ASP A 42 -12.57 -7.23 -6.26
N VAL A 43 -11.73 -6.52 -5.50
CA VAL A 43 -12.00 -5.15 -5.01
C VAL A 43 -12.31 -4.23 -6.18
N CYS A 44 -11.47 -4.25 -7.21
CA CYS A 44 -11.61 -3.39 -8.38
C CYS A 44 -12.83 -3.70 -9.25
N LYS A 45 -13.31 -4.95 -9.22
CA LYS A 45 -14.52 -5.36 -9.93
C LYS A 45 -15.78 -4.86 -9.23
N VAL A 46 -15.77 -4.93 -7.91
CA VAL A 46 -16.90 -4.52 -7.05
C VAL A 46 -17.01 -3.00 -7.01
N LEU A 47 -15.88 -2.28 -6.99
CA LEU A 47 -15.84 -0.81 -6.97
C LEU A 47 -16.40 -0.12 -8.24
N ARG A 48 -16.48 -0.83 -9.36
CA ARG A 48 -17.09 -0.33 -10.61
C ARG A 48 -18.61 -0.19 -10.52
N GLN A 49 -19.23 -0.77 -9.51
CA GLN A 49 -20.67 -0.72 -9.29
C GLN A 49 -21.02 0.28 -8.19
N PRO A 50 -22.25 0.84 -8.16
CA PRO A 50 -22.73 1.62 -7.03
C PRO A 50 -22.94 0.69 -5.83
N ILE A 51 -21.91 0.53 -5.01
CA ILE A 51 -21.89 -0.34 -3.82
C ILE A 51 -21.85 0.48 -2.54
N THR A 52 -22.26 -0.14 -1.42
CA THR A 52 -22.12 0.44 -0.08
C THR A 52 -20.81 0.00 0.58
N GLU A 53 -20.39 0.68 1.65
CA GLU A 53 -19.18 0.32 2.40
C GLU A 53 -19.25 -1.12 2.92
N ARG A 54 -20.43 -1.57 3.38
CA ARG A 54 -20.65 -2.96 3.81
C ARG A 54 -20.40 -4.00 2.73
N GLN A 55 -20.70 -3.67 1.48
CA GLN A 55 -20.46 -4.57 0.35
C GLN A 55 -18.98 -4.57 -0.04
N LEU A 56 -18.28 -3.45 0.16
CA LEU A 56 -16.86 -3.32 -0.14
C LEU A 56 -15.96 -3.94 0.95
N GLU A 57 -16.37 -3.82 2.21
CA GLU A 57 -15.65 -4.28 3.40
C GLU A 57 -15.11 -5.72 3.30
N PRO A 58 -15.89 -6.75 2.90
CA PRO A 58 -15.37 -8.11 2.79
C PRO A 58 -14.25 -8.24 1.76
N HIS A 59 -14.34 -7.52 0.64
CA HIS A 59 -13.31 -7.52 -0.41
C HIS A 59 -12.03 -6.82 0.06
N ILE A 60 -12.16 -5.69 0.75
CA ILE A 60 -11.01 -4.98 1.33
C ILE A 60 -10.35 -5.81 2.44
N ASN A 61 -11.13 -6.44 3.31
CA ASN A 61 -10.62 -7.33 4.35
C ASN A 61 -9.87 -8.52 3.74
N GLN A 62 -10.39 -9.11 2.66
CA GLN A 62 -9.71 -10.19 1.95
C GLN A 62 -8.41 -9.72 1.28
N ALA A 63 -8.41 -8.53 0.68
CA ALA A 63 -7.20 -7.91 0.13
C ALA A 63 -6.14 -7.66 1.22
N LEU A 64 -6.54 -7.16 2.39
CA LEU A 64 -5.64 -6.93 3.53
C LEU A 64 -5.09 -8.23 4.12
N ILE A 65 -5.90 -9.29 4.18
CA ILE A 65 -5.42 -10.62 4.58
C ILE A 65 -4.38 -11.16 3.59
N CYS A 66 -4.62 -11.02 2.28
CA CYS A 66 -3.66 -11.38 1.25
C CYS A 66 -2.37 -10.58 1.39
N GLN A 67 -2.47 -9.26 1.57
CA GLN A 67 -1.32 -8.38 1.69
C GLN A 67 -0.50 -8.71 2.94
N LYS A 68 -1.15 -9.01 4.06
CA LYS A 68 -0.50 -9.47 5.29
C LYS A 68 0.26 -10.78 5.12
N LYS A 69 -0.21 -11.69 4.25
CA LYS A 69 0.50 -12.94 3.95
C LYS A 69 1.74 -12.73 3.08
N ARG A 70 1.71 -11.72 2.21
CA ARG A 70 2.83 -11.38 1.31
C ARG A 70 3.86 -10.45 1.94
N GLN A 71 3.45 -9.69 2.95
CA GLN A 71 4.33 -8.76 3.64
C GLN A 71 5.54 -9.48 4.25
N SER A 72 6.74 -9.06 3.85
CA SER A 72 7.99 -9.53 4.45
C SER A 72 8.07 -9.18 5.94
N LEU A 73 8.81 -10.00 6.73
CA LEU A 73 9.01 -9.76 8.17
C LEU A 73 9.60 -8.37 8.46
N VAL A 74 10.48 -7.89 7.58
CA VAL A 74 11.09 -6.56 7.70
C VAL A 74 10.03 -5.48 7.39
N GLY A 75 9.23 -5.70 6.34
CA GLY A 75 8.12 -4.82 5.98
C GLY A 75 7.06 -4.70 7.07
N SER A 76 6.73 -5.79 7.78
CA SER A 76 5.71 -5.80 8.83
C SER A 76 6.11 -5.01 10.07
N ILE A 77 7.41 -4.90 10.35
CA ILE A 77 7.94 -4.10 11.46
C ILE A 77 8.02 -2.62 11.08
N LEU A 78 8.48 -2.32 9.87
CA LEU A 78 8.68 -0.94 9.40
C LEU A 78 7.36 -0.23 9.07
N HIS A 79 6.40 -0.94 8.47
CA HIS A 79 5.10 -0.38 8.07
C HIS A 79 4.00 -1.43 8.32
N PRO A 80 3.56 -1.61 9.57
CA PRO A 80 2.56 -2.62 9.90
C PRO A 80 1.24 -2.33 9.16
N ILE A 81 0.71 -3.35 8.48
CA ILE A 81 -0.64 -3.25 7.92
C ILE A 81 -1.62 -3.13 9.09
N PRO A 82 -2.49 -2.10 9.10
CA PRO A 82 -3.43 -1.90 10.19
C PRO A 82 -4.31 -3.15 10.36
N LYS A 83 -4.59 -3.49 11.61
CA LYS A 83 -5.55 -4.54 11.92
C LYS A 83 -6.91 -4.08 11.43
N THR A 84 -7.59 -4.95 10.69
CA THR A 84 -8.99 -4.81 10.33
C THR A 84 -9.84 -4.97 11.58
N ASP A 85 -9.83 -3.97 12.45
CA ASP A 85 -10.78 -3.84 13.53
C ASP A 85 -12.03 -3.18 12.94
N SER A 86 -12.94 -4.00 12.42
CA SER A 86 -14.29 -3.62 11.96
C SER A 86 -15.16 -3.14 13.13
N SER A 87 -14.72 -2.12 13.87
CA SER A 87 -15.39 -1.61 15.07
C SER A 87 -16.05 -0.24 14.86
N SER A 88 -15.94 0.34 13.67
CA SER A 88 -16.76 1.49 13.27
C SER A 88 -18.03 0.96 12.63
N ALA A 89 -19.20 1.44 13.06
CA ALA A 89 -20.45 1.12 12.39
C ALA A 89 -20.28 1.43 10.89
N PRO A 90 -20.49 0.46 9.98
CA PRO A 90 -20.27 0.70 8.56
C PRO A 90 -21.18 1.84 8.12
N ASN A 91 -20.64 2.89 7.52
CA ASN A 91 -21.48 3.90 6.92
C ASN A 91 -22.11 3.29 5.67
N ASP A 92 -23.41 3.49 5.47
CA ASP A 92 -24.07 2.99 4.25
C ASP A 92 -23.57 3.71 2.98
N TYR A 93 -22.71 4.72 3.14
CA TYR A 93 -22.23 5.58 2.06
C TYR A 93 -20.71 5.69 2.07
N ILE A 94 -20.10 5.33 0.94
CA ILE A 94 -18.69 5.60 0.63
C ILE A 94 -18.64 7.00 0.03
N PRO A 95 -17.88 7.96 0.62
CA PRO A 95 -17.69 9.29 0.04
C PRO A 95 -17.19 9.19 -1.40
N GLU A 96 -17.73 10.03 -2.28
CA GLU A 96 -17.39 10.04 -3.71
C GLU A 96 -15.89 10.18 -3.96
N ASP A 97 -15.20 11.02 -3.17
CA ASP A 97 -13.74 11.19 -3.24
C ASP A 97 -12.98 9.90 -2.94
N THR A 98 -13.46 9.13 -1.97
CA THR A 98 -12.87 7.83 -1.59
C THR A 98 -13.09 6.83 -2.71
N ARG A 99 -14.30 6.79 -3.28
CA ARG A 99 -14.62 5.92 -4.41
C ARG A 99 -13.77 6.25 -5.63
N GLN A 100 -13.61 7.53 -5.97
CA GLN A 100 -12.79 7.97 -7.09
C GLN A 100 -11.32 7.63 -6.91
N LYS A 101 -10.76 7.79 -5.69
CA LYS A 101 -9.39 7.40 -5.38
C LYS A 101 -9.17 5.89 -5.48
N LEU A 102 -10.10 5.09 -4.97
CA LEU A 102 -9.98 3.63 -5.11
C LEU A 102 -10.14 3.20 -6.57
N ALA A 103 -11.02 3.86 -7.33
CA ALA A 103 -11.19 3.59 -8.75
C ALA A 103 -9.93 3.94 -9.55
N SER A 104 -9.27 5.07 -9.23
CA SER A 104 -8.01 5.46 -9.87
C SER A 104 -6.89 4.48 -9.54
N MET A 105 -6.79 4.01 -8.28
CA MET A 105 -5.82 2.97 -7.91
C MET A 105 -6.06 1.68 -8.70
N CYS A 106 -7.31 1.29 -8.87
CA CYS A 106 -7.67 0.11 -9.66
C CYS A 106 -7.32 0.25 -11.14
N SER A 107 -7.48 1.43 -11.75
CA SER A 107 -6.99 1.67 -13.11
C SER A 107 -5.47 1.62 -13.20
N ASP A 108 -4.76 2.13 -12.19
CA ASP A 108 -3.29 2.08 -12.14
C ASP A 108 -2.76 0.64 -11.99
N PHE A 109 -3.51 -0.23 -11.32
CA PHE A 109 -3.20 -1.66 -11.19
C PHE A 109 -3.51 -2.47 -12.46
N GLU A 110 -4.47 -2.04 -13.27
CA GLU A 110 -4.78 -2.68 -14.57
C GLU A 110 -3.86 -2.23 -15.70
N ALA A 111 -3.23 -1.05 -15.56
CA ALA A 111 -2.30 -0.50 -16.55
C ALA A 111 -0.86 -1.04 -16.42
N GLN A 112 -0.56 -1.79 -15.35
CA GLN A 112 0.71 -2.48 -15.09
C GLN A 112 0.67 -3.94 -15.55
#